data_AF-A0A2S8PDD7-F1
#
_entry.id   AF-A0A2S8PDD7-F1
#
_cell.length_a   1.000
_cell.length_b   1.000
_cell.length_c   1.000
_cell.angle_alpha   90.00
_cell.angle_beta   90.00
_cell.angle_gamma   90.00
#
_symmetry.space_group_name_H-M   'P 1'
#
loop_
_entity.id
_entity.type
_entity.pdbx_description
1 polymer ?
#
loop_
_entity_poly.entity_id
_entity_poly.type
_entity_poly.pdbx_seq_one_letter_code
_entity_poly.pdbx_strand_id
1 'polypeptide(L)'
;ALRTAEAAKAELAADDGVFPDEGSGDGGLFKGILVRYLAELSLASEEAARLAVPMLAANAGVLWDAGRSAACLFGTDWSQAPAEPVSLSTQLSGVKLLERMAVLEKLGFADY
;
A
#
# COMPACT_ATOMS: atom_id res chain seq x y z
N ALA A 1 -2.20 14.15 -11.95
CA ALA A 1 -2.13 12.93 -11.11
C ALA A 1 -0.83 12.16 -11.35
N LEU A 2 -0.46 11.82 -12.60
CA LEU A 2 0.78 11.08 -12.91
C LEU A 2 2.04 11.68 -12.29
N ARG A 3 2.33 12.97 -12.53
CA ARG A 3 3.47 13.68 -11.91
C ARG A 3 3.53 13.56 -10.38
N THR A 4 2.38 13.57 -9.72
CA THR A 4 2.30 13.45 -8.25
C THR A 4 2.54 12.01 -7.81
N ALA A 5 2.06 11.01 -8.56
CA ALA A 5 2.33 9.61 -8.29
C ALA A 5 3.81 9.25 -8.54
N GLU A 6 4.43 9.83 -9.57
CA GLU A 6 5.87 9.71 -9.83
C GLU A 6 6.70 10.30 -8.69
N ALA A 7 6.34 11.52 -8.24
CA ALA A 7 7.00 12.12 -7.07
C ALA A 7 6.80 11.27 -5.81
N ALA A 8 5.60 10.77 -5.56
CA ALA A 8 5.34 9.87 -4.42
C ALA A 8 6.20 8.59 -4.50
N LYS A 9 6.35 8.01 -5.70
CA LYS A 9 7.24 6.85 -5.92
C LYS A 9 8.69 7.20 -5.63
N ALA A 10 9.18 8.34 -6.12
CA ALA A 10 10.58 8.72 -6.00
C ALA A 10 10.98 9.17 -4.59
N GLU A 11 10.08 9.83 -3.88
CA GLU A 11 10.40 10.50 -2.61
C GLU A 11 9.94 9.72 -1.37
N LEU A 12 8.93 8.85 -1.49
CA LEU A 12 8.36 8.14 -0.34
C LEU A 12 8.74 6.65 -0.30
N ALA A 13 8.90 5.99 -1.44
CA ALA A 13 9.25 4.58 -1.44
C ALA A 13 10.74 4.39 -1.13
N ALA A 14 11.06 3.45 -0.24
CA ALA A 14 12.44 3.02 0.01
C ALA A 14 13.00 2.26 -1.22
N ASP A 15 14.27 1.87 -1.15
CA ASP A 15 14.96 1.18 -2.26
C ASP A 15 14.26 -0.13 -2.69
N ASP A 16 13.52 -0.76 -1.78
CA ASP A 16 12.71 -1.96 -2.01
C ASP A 16 11.30 -1.67 -2.56
N GLY A 17 10.95 -0.40 -2.74
CA GLY A 17 9.65 0.05 -3.23
C GLY A 17 8.56 0.16 -2.16
N VAL A 18 8.88 -0.07 -0.88
CA VAL A 18 7.94 -0.04 0.23
C VAL A 18 7.79 1.40 0.75
N PHE A 19 6.55 1.81 1.00
CA PHE A 19 6.26 3.12 1.60
C PHE A 19 6.72 3.19 3.06
N PRO A 20 7.08 4.38 3.56
CA PRO A 20 7.87 4.50 4.79
C PRO A 20 7.00 4.25 6.02
N ASP A 21 7.64 3.94 7.16
CA ASP A 21 6.97 4.02 8.45
C ASP A 21 6.68 5.49 8.79
N GLU A 22 5.39 5.83 8.91
CA GLU A 22 4.90 7.18 9.21
C GLU A 22 4.39 7.30 10.67
N GLY A 23 4.64 6.27 11.48
CA GLY A 23 4.20 6.19 12.87
C GLY A 23 2.72 5.85 13.03
N SER A 24 2.26 5.90 14.29
CA SER A 24 0.90 5.53 14.69
C SER A 24 -0.04 6.74 14.81
N GLY A 25 -1.22 6.56 15.40
CA GLY A 25 -2.23 7.63 15.47
C GLY A 25 -2.77 7.97 14.08
N ASP A 26 -2.78 9.25 13.71
CA ASP A 26 -3.22 9.69 12.39
C ASP A 26 -2.29 9.20 11.26
N GLY A 27 -0.98 9.14 11.54
CA GLY A 27 0.04 8.68 10.60
C GLY A 27 -0.21 7.25 10.11
N GLY A 28 -0.80 6.42 10.97
CA GLY A 28 -1.19 5.06 10.62
C GLY A 28 -2.15 4.96 9.44
N LEU A 29 -2.92 6.01 9.12
CA LEU A 29 -3.89 6.02 8.02
C LEU A 29 -3.33 6.62 6.71
N PHE A 30 -2.17 7.28 6.74
CA PHE A 30 -1.65 8.07 5.61
C PHE A 30 -1.41 7.21 4.37
N LYS A 31 -0.58 6.15 4.48
CA LYS A 31 -0.40 5.17 3.39
C LYS A 31 -1.71 4.60 2.88
N GLY A 32 -2.66 4.27 3.76
CA GLY A 32 -3.97 3.75 3.39
C GLY A 32 -4.76 4.68 2.47
N ILE A 33 -4.65 5.99 2.66
CA ILE A 33 -5.27 6.99 1.80
C ILE A 33 -4.54 7.08 0.46
N LEU A 34 -3.20 7.10 0.48
CA LEU A 34 -2.38 7.11 -0.72
C LEU A 34 -2.69 5.90 -1.62
N VAL A 35 -2.65 4.68 -1.08
CA VAL A 35 -2.86 3.45 -1.85
C VAL A 35 -4.27 3.38 -2.45
N ARG A 36 -5.28 3.92 -1.76
CA ARG A 36 -6.63 4.04 -2.32
C ARG A 36 -6.60 4.85 -3.61
N TYR A 37 -6.01 6.05 -3.59
CA TYR A 37 -6.02 6.93 -4.75
C TYR A 37 -5.02 6.54 -5.84
N LEU A 38 -3.94 5.82 -5.51
CA LEU A 38 -3.10 5.17 -6.51
C LEU A 38 -3.89 4.10 -7.28
N ALA A 39 -4.73 3.32 -6.60
CA ALA A 39 -5.57 2.33 -7.27
C ALA A 39 -6.65 2.99 -8.16
N GLU A 40 -7.30 4.07 -7.70
CA GLU A 40 -8.22 4.86 -8.55
C GLU A 40 -7.48 5.45 -9.75
N LEU A 41 -6.23 5.90 -9.57
CA LEU A 41 -5.39 6.40 -10.66
C LEU A 41 -5.11 5.30 -11.69
N SER A 42 -4.83 4.06 -11.27
CA SER A 42 -4.64 2.92 -12.19
C SER A 42 -5.83 2.70 -13.12
N LEU A 43 -7.05 3.02 -12.69
CA LEU A 43 -8.26 2.86 -13.50
C LEU A 43 -8.48 3.98 -14.52
N ALA A 44 -7.72 5.08 -14.42
CA ALA A 44 -7.92 6.26 -15.26
C ALA A 44 -7.32 6.13 -16.66
N SER A 45 -6.21 5.39 -16.81
CA SER A 45 -5.56 5.11 -18.09
C SER A 45 -4.55 3.97 -17.98
N GLU A 46 -4.18 3.35 -19.11
CA GLU A 46 -3.12 2.33 -19.11
C GLU A 46 -1.76 2.87 -18.66
N GLU A 47 -1.44 4.11 -18.99
CA GLU A 47 -0.20 4.77 -18.54
C GLU A 47 -0.18 4.89 -17.02
N ALA A 48 -1.31 5.29 -16.43
CA ALA A 48 -1.47 5.36 -14.99
C ALA A 48 -1.40 3.98 -14.32
N ALA A 49 -2.00 2.96 -14.95
CA ALA A 49 -1.90 1.58 -14.48
C ALA A 49 -0.45 1.09 -14.45
N ARG A 50 0.31 1.30 -15.55
CA ARG A 50 1.73 0.92 -15.65
C ARG A 50 2.61 1.56 -14.58
N LEU A 51 2.24 2.74 -14.07
CA LEU A 51 2.93 3.40 -12.96
C LEU A 51 2.48 2.89 -11.60
N ALA A 52 1.18 2.91 -11.32
CA ALA A 52 0.64 2.75 -9.98
C ALA A 52 0.47 1.29 -9.53
N VAL A 53 0.14 0.37 -10.44
CA VAL A 53 -0.05 -1.05 -10.08
C VAL A 53 1.23 -1.67 -9.51
N PRO A 54 2.43 -1.48 -10.11
CA PRO A 54 3.66 -2.03 -9.54
C PRO A 54 3.98 -1.49 -8.14
N MET A 55 3.65 -0.21 -7.87
CA MET A 55 3.85 0.38 -6.54
C MET A 55 2.96 -0.32 -5.50
N LEU A 56 1.68 -0.51 -5.82
CA LEU A 56 0.73 -1.20 -4.94
C LEU A 56 1.11 -2.66 -4.74
N ALA A 57 1.53 -3.33 -5.81
CA ALA A 57 1.89 -4.74 -5.80
C ALA A 57 3.11 -5.04 -4.91
N ALA A 58 4.17 -4.21 -5.02
CA ALA A 58 5.37 -4.33 -4.20
C ALA A 58 5.03 -4.18 -2.71
N ASN A 59 4.24 -3.17 -2.37
CA ASN A 59 3.81 -2.95 -0.99
C ASN A 59 2.92 -4.07 -0.46
N ALA A 60 2.01 -4.62 -1.29
CA ALA A 60 1.09 -5.67 -0.88
C ALA A 60 1.83 -6.99 -0.63
N GLY A 61 2.80 -7.33 -1.48
CA GLY A 61 3.66 -8.49 -1.28
C GLY A 61 4.43 -8.40 0.04
N VAL A 62 5.12 -7.27 0.28
CA VAL A 62 5.89 -7.08 1.52
C VAL A 62 4.99 -7.10 2.76
N LEU A 63 3.84 -6.42 2.72
CA LEU A 63 2.85 -6.45 3.79
C LEU A 63 2.38 -7.88 4.12
N TRP A 64 2.13 -8.68 3.09
CA TRP A 64 1.59 -10.03 3.26
C TRP A 64 2.63 -11.04 3.74
N ASP A 65 3.85 -10.95 3.21
CA ASP A 65 4.91 -11.94 3.48
C ASP A 65 5.66 -11.65 4.77
N ALA A 66 5.91 -10.37 5.08
CA ALA A 66 6.69 -9.96 6.24
C ALA A 66 5.89 -9.11 7.25
N GLY A 67 4.95 -8.29 6.76
CA GLY A 67 4.26 -7.27 7.54
C GLY A 67 3.08 -7.72 8.40
N ARG A 68 2.71 -9.00 8.38
CA ARG A 68 1.50 -9.51 9.07
C ARG A 68 1.81 -10.31 10.34
N SER A 69 0.96 -10.16 11.34
CA SER A 69 0.94 -11.08 12.48
C SER A 69 0.23 -12.40 12.13
N ALA A 70 0.30 -13.38 13.05
CA ALA A 70 -0.47 -14.62 12.94
C ALA A 70 -2.00 -14.39 12.92
N ALA A 71 -2.47 -13.28 13.49
CA ALA A 71 -3.88 -12.87 13.49
C ALA A 71 -4.24 -11.92 12.32
N CYS A 72 -3.35 -11.77 11.33
CA CYS A 72 -3.51 -10.84 10.21
C CYS A 72 -3.69 -9.37 10.65
N LEU A 73 -2.96 -8.97 11.69
CA LEU A 73 -2.78 -7.56 12.04
C LEU A 73 -1.59 -6.99 11.26
N PHE A 74 -1.65 -5.69 10.98
CA PHE A 74 -0.69 -4.95 10.17
C PHE A 74 -0.12 -3.76 10.95
N GLY A 75 1.20 -3.58 10.86
CA GLY A 75 1.94 -2.53 11.55
C GLY A 75 2.04 -1.24 10.74
N THR A 76 2.72 -0.25 11.34
CA THR A 76 3.03 1.02 10.66
C THR A 76 4.16 0.83 9.64
N ASP A 77 5.11 -0.06 9.96
CA ASP A 77 6.10 -0.60 9.03
C ASP A 77 5.56 -1.90 8.40
N TRP A 78 5.49 -1.93 7.07
CA TRP A 78 4.98 -3.09 6.32
C TRP A 78 6.03 -4.17 6.09
N SER A 79 7.31 -3.90 6.39
CA SER A 79 8.42 -4.84 6.19
C SER A 79 8.65 -5.82 7.35
N GLN A 80 7.88 -5.70 8.44
CA GLN A 80 8.02 -6.53 9.62
C GLN A 80 6.68 -6.73 10.35
N ALA A 81 6.56 -7.83 11.09
CA ALA A 81 5.37 -8.12 11.88
C ALA A 81 5.09 -6.98 12.89
N PRO A 82 3.81 -6.65 13.13
CA PRO A 82 3.46 -5.53 14.00
C PRO A 82 3.84 -5.78 15.46
N ALA A 83 4.25 -4.72 16.15
CA ALA A 83 4.20 -4.67 17.60
C ALA A 83 2.77 -4.34 18.06
N GLU A 84 2.30 -5.03 19.10
CA GLU A 84 1.00 -4.75 19.70
C GLU A 84 1.10 -3.69 20.82
N PRO A 85 0.04 -2.87 21.01
CA PRO A 85 -1.24 -2.89 20.31
C PRO A 85 -1.20 -2.18 18.94
N VAL A 86 -1.97 -2.70 17.98
CA VAL A 86 -2.18 -2.07 16.66
C VAL A 86 -3.38 -1.13 16.72
N SER A 87 -3.20 0.14 16.33
CA SER A 87 -4.33 1.07 16.23
C SER A 87 -5.22 0.77 15.02
N LEU A 88 -6.50 1.12 15.12
CA LEU A 88 -7.44 0.94 14.02
C LEU A 88 -7.00 1.67 12.74
N SER A 89 -6.44 2.88 12.87
CA SER A 89 -5.91 3.65 11.74
C SER A 89 -4.83 2.90 10.97
N THR A 90 -3.87 2.31 11.69
CA THR A 90 -2.79 1.49 11.12
C THR A 90 -3.34 0.24 10.44
N GLN A 91 -4.22 -0.49 11.13
CA GLN A 91 -4.84 -1.69 10.56
C GLN A 91 -5.61 -1.38 9.27
N LEU A 92 -6.35 -0.26 9.24
CA LEU A 92 -7.10 0.17 8.07
C LEU A 92 -6.21 0.44 6.86
N SER A 93 -4.97 0.90 7.04
CA SER A 93 -4.06 1.10 5.90
C SER A 93 -3.68 -0.21 5.23
N GLY A 94 -3.33 -1.23 5.99
CA GLY A 94 -3.03 -2.57 5.45
C GLY A 94 -4.25 -3.19 4.76
N VAL A 95 -5.42 -3.13 5.41
CA VAL A 95 -6.68 -3.63 4.82
C VAL A 95 -7.02 -2.89 3.51
N LYS A 96 -6.89 -1.56 3.47
CA LYS A 96 -7.14 -0.77 2.26
C LYS A 96 -6.24 -1.19 1.11
N LEU A 97 -4.95 -1.45 1.37
CA LEU A 97 -4.03 -1.91 0.34
C LEU A 97 -4.49 -3.23 -0.27
N LEU A 98 -4.74 -4.24 0.57
CA LEU A 98 -5.16 -5.57 0.11
C LEU A 98 -6.49 -5.52 -0.65
N GLU A 99 -7.47 -4.76 -0.15
CA GLU A 99 -8.76 -4.55 -0.82
C GLU A 99 -8.61 -3.84 -2.18
N ARG A 100 -7.67 -2.91 -2.32
CA ARG A 100 -7.39 -2.30 -3.63
C ARG A 100 -6.72 -3.28 -4.58
N MET A 101 -5.80 -4.11 -4.09
CA MET A 101 -5.18 -5.14 -4.91
C MET A 101 -6.19 -6.16 -5.42
N ALA A 102 -7.09 -6.64 -4.55
CA ALA A 102 -8.16 -7.55 -4.96
C ALA A 102 -9.08 -6.95 -6.04
N VAL A 103 -9.36 -5.63 -5.97
CA VAL A 103 -10.12 -4.93 -7.03
C VAL A 103 -9.34 -4.88 -8.34
N LEU A 104 -8.06 -4.56 -8.30
CA LEU A 104 -7.21 -4.48 -9.50
C LEU A 104 -7.01 -5.85 -10.15
N GLU A 105 -6.81 -6.89 -9.36
CA GLU A 105 -6.74 -8.30 -9.80
C GLU A 105 -8.04 -8.71 -10.51
N LYS A 106 -9.19 -8.48 -9.87
CA LYS A 106 -10.51 -8.77 -10.46
C LYS A 106 -10.72 -8.08 -11.81
N LEU A 107 -10.11 -6.91 -12.01
CA LEU A 107 -10.21 -6.13 -13.24
C LEU A 107 -9.11 -6.46 -14.26
N GLY A 108 -8.21 -7.41 -13.96
CA GLY A 108 -7.13 -7.85 -14.85
C GLY A 108 -5.94 -6.90 -14.91
N PHE A 109 -5.75 -6.05 -13.90
CA PHE A 109 -4.59 -5.15 -13.80
C PHE A 109 -3.40 -5.78 -13.07
N ALA A 110 -3.63 -6.82 -12.28
CA ALA A 110 -2.60 -7.53 -11.54
C ALA A 110 -2.88 -9.04 -11.58
N ASP A 111 -1.83 -9.84 -11.65
CA ASP A 111 -1.88 -11.30 -11.58
C ASP A 111 -1.17 -11.73 -10.29
N TYR A 112 -1.87 -12.48 -9.42
CA TYR A 112 -1.32 -13.10 -8.21
C TYR A 112 -1.55 -14.61 -8.21
#